data_AF-A0A800II97-F1
#
_entry.id   AF-A0A800II97-F1
#
_cell.length_a   1.000
_cell.length_b   1.000
_cell.length_c   1.000
_cell.angle_alpha   90.00
_cell.angle_beta   90.00
_cell.angle_gamma   90.00
#
_symmetry.space_group_name_H-M   'P 1'
#
loop_
_entity.id
_entity.type
_entity.pdbx_description
1 polymer ?
#
loop_
_entity_poly.entity_id
_entity_poly.type
_entity_poly.pdbx_seq_one_letter_code
_entity_poly.pdbx_strand_id
1 'polypeptide(L)'
;MDQSHSRAKSLKSLLAGTGNRVKFEPRRRQDVDAIVLFALPADGRQVVPTLAFHYAANLPVYASHHIYQGPTTSNRDRDLEKVIFTELPWLLDKPSIQQKISAKWPERMRYTRLFALGVDAYRLFPRLEQLRAYTDSRVHGVTGQLQINRQGRIVFQNSWAQFIKGKVVPAPRYLEQP
;
A
#
# COMPACT_ATOMS: atom_id res chain seq x y z
N MET A 1 -17.84 22.42 -5.02
CA MET A 1 -18.97 21.64 -4.47
C MET A 1 -20.32 22.33 -4.68
N ASP A 2 -20.39 23.67 -4.63
CA ASP A 2 -21.64 24.42 -4.79
C ASP A 2 -22.36 24.28 -6.14
N GLN A 3 -21.62 24.12 -7.25
CA GLN A 3 -22.27 24.04 -8.57
C GLN A 3 -23.09 22.76 -8.77
N SER A 4 -22.71 21.65 -8.12
CA SER A 4 -23.44 20.38 -8.21
C SER A 4 -24.71 20.39 -7.36
N HIS A 5 -24.66 21.02 -6.17
CA HIS A 5 -25.85 21.19 -5.33
C HIS A 5 -26.85 22.17 -5.95
N SER A 6 -26.36 23.26 -6.57
CA SER A 6 -27.20 24.22 -7.28
C SER A 6 -27.95 23.57 -8.46
N ARG A 7 -27.25 22.81 -9.31
CA ARG A 7 -27.88 22.07 -10.42
C ARG A 7 -28.89 21.03 -9.95
N ALA A 8 -28.60 20.30 -8.86
CA ALA A 8 -29.53 19.32 -8.30
C ALA A 8 -30.80 20.00 -7.75
N LYS A 9 -30.67 21.20 -7.19
CA LYS A 9 -31.81 22.00 -6.69
C LYS A 9 -32.67 22.51 -7.85
N SER A 10 -32.06 23.02 -8.92
CA SER A 10 -32.76 23.46 -10.14
C SER A 10 -33.46 22.31 -10.88
N LEU A 11 -32.85 21.13 -10.93
CA LEU A 11 -33.45 19.97 -11.58
C LEU A 11 -34.61 19.39 -10.77
N LYS A 12 -34.51 19.41 -9.43
CA LYS A 12 -35.62 19.04 -8.54
C LYS A 12 -36.81 19.98 -8.67
N SER A 13 -36.60 21.29 -8.82
CA SER A 13 -37.71 22.24 -9.00
C SER A 13 -38.40 22.09 -10.34
N LEU A 14 -37.68 21.72 -11.39
CA LEU A 14 -38.24 21.50 -12.74
C LEU A 14 -39.04 20.18 -12.87
N LEU A 15 -38.79 19.21 -11.99
CA LEU A 15 -39.42 17.89 -12.02
C LEU A 15 -40.41 17.66 -10.86
N ALA A 16 -40.64 18.69 -10.03
CA ALA A 16 -41.64 18.68 -8.96
C ALA A 16 -43.06 18.79 -9.53
N GLY A 17 -43.55 17.67 -10.08
CA GLY A 17 -44.89 17.58 -10.68
C GLY A 17 -45.07 16.35 -11.57
N THR A 18 -43.99 15.66 -11.95
CA THR A 18 -44.02 14.52 -12.89
C THR A 18 -43.94 13.15 -12.22
N GLY A 19 -44.10 13.05 -10.89
CA GLY A 19 -44.05 11.77 -10.16
C GLY A 19 -42.67 11.08 -10.13
N ASN A 20 -41.68 11.60 -10.87
CA ASN A 20 -40.33 11.04 -10.94
C ASN A 20 -39.45 11.58 -9.80
N ARG A 21 -39.16 10.70 -8.84
CA ARG A 21 -38.17 10.97 -7.78
C ARG A 21 -36.76 11.00 -8.38
N VAL A 22 -36.21 12.20 -8.52
CA VAL A 22 -34.80 12.39 -8.88
C VAL A 22 -33.92 11.83 -7.75
N LYS A 23 -33.42 10.60 -7.92
CA LYS A 23 -32.34 10.04 -7.10
C LYS A 23 -31.04 10.71 -7.52
N PHE A 24 -30.49 11.54 -6.65
CA PHE A 24 -29.16 12.12 -6.83
C PHE A 24 -28.13 11.06 -6.44
N GLU A 25 -27.63 10.32 -7.42
CA GLU A 25 -26.39 9.57 -7.25
C GLU A 25 -25.22 10.54 -7.44
N PRO A 26 -24.24 10.59 -6.51
CA PRO A 26 -23.01 11.35 -6.72
C PRO A 26 -22.35 10.82 -7.98
N ARG A 27 -22.50 11.57 -9.09
CA ARG A 27 -21.93 11.19 -10.38
C ARG A 27 -20.42 11.03 -10.22
N ARG A 28 -19.87 9.99 -10.84
CA ARG A 28 -18.42 9.73 -10.93
C ARG A 28 -17.65 11.04 -11.09
N ARG A 29 -16.69 11.28 -10.21
CA ARG A 29 -15.55 12.14 -10.50
C ARG A 29 -14.73 11.44 -11.59
N GLN A 30 -14.97 11.80 -12.85
CA GLN A 30 -14.17 11.30 -13.98
C GLN A 30 -12.79 12.00 -14.05
N ASP A 31 -12.51 12.90 -13.11
CA ASP A 31 -11.29 13.69 -12.96
C ASP A 31 -10.25 13.05 -12.03
N VAL A 32 -10.49 11.83 -11.55
CA VAL A 32 -9.54 11.13 -10.65
C VAL A 32 -9.07 9.85 -11.32
N ASP A 33 -7.74 9.69 -11.43
CA ASP A 33 -7.11 8.53 -12.05
C ASP A 33 -6.61 7.49 -11.02
N ALA A 34 -6.40 7.91 -9.76
CA ALA A 34 -5.91 7.04 -8.69
C ALA A 34 -6.24 7.60 -7.30
N ILE A 35 -6.18 6.73 -6.30
CA ILE A 35 -6.29 7.10 -4.88
C ILE A 35 -4.99 6.72 -4.18
N VAL A 36 -4.43 7.62 -3.37
CA VAL A 36 -3.31 7.30 -2.47
C VAL A 36 -3.80 7.35 -1.03
N LEU A 37 -3.69 6.22 -0.34
CA LEU A 37 -4.23 5.98 0.99
C LEU A 37 -3.10 5.81 2.02
N PHE A 38 -3.12 6.66 3.04
CA PHE A 38 -2.31 6.50 4.25
C PHE A 38 -3.24 6.11 5.39
N ALA A 39 -3.40 4.81 5.61
CA ALA A 39 -4.31 4.28 6.62
C ALA A 39 -3.70 3.08 7.33
N LEU A 40 -4.09 2.90 8.59
CA LEU A 40 -3.85 1.66 9.33
C LEU A 40 -4.79 0.56 8.82
N PRO A 41 -4.52 -0.73 9.14
CA PRO A 41 -5.29 -1.83 8.57
C PRO A 41 -6.78 -1.81 8.98
N ALA A 42 -7.11 -1.27 10.15
CA ALA A 42 -8.50 -1.16 10.60
C ALA A 42 -9.27 -0.13 9.76
N ASP A 43 -8.71 1.07 9.60
CA ASP A 43 -9.32 2.16 8.83
C ASP A 43 -9.37 1.82 7.34
N GLY A 44 -8.30 1.21 6.81
CA GLY A 44 -8.25 0.75 5.42
C GLY A 44 -9.39 -0.19 5.06
N ARG A 45 -9.69 -1.16 5.94
CA ARG A 45 -10.79 -2.12 5.75
C ARG A 45 -12.17 -1.47 5.81
N GLN A 46 -12.29 -0.26 6.35
CA GLN A 46 -13.54 0.51 6.32
C GLN A 46 -13.61 1.41 5.09
N VAL A 47 -12.52 2.11 4.78
CA VAL A 47 -12.47 3.11 3.72
C VAL A 47 -12.51 2.46 2.33
N VAL A 48 -11.75 1.38 2.10
CA VAL A 48 -11.63 0.76 0.77
C VAL A 48 -12.97 0.23 0.23
N PRO A 49 -13.81 -0.49 1.01
CA PRO A 49 -15.13 -0.89 0.54
C PRO A 49 -16.05 0.29 0.22
N THR A 50 -16.01 1.35 1.04
CA THR A 50 -16.75 2.59 0.78
C THR A 50 -16.30 3.26 -0.52
N LEU A 51 -14.99 3.30 -0.79
CA LEU A 51 -14.44 3.81 -2.03
C LEU A 51 -14.90 2.97 -3.24
N ALA A 52 -14.83 1.64 -3.13
CA ALA A 52 -15.27 0.74 -4.20
C ALA A 52 -16.77 0.90 -4.53
N PHE A 53 -17.60 1.11 -3.50
CA PHE A 53 -19.04 1.31 -3.65
C PHE A 53 -19.38 2.65 -4.33
N HIS A 54 -18.74 3.76 -3.91
CA HIS A 54 -19.08 5.09 -4.40
C HIS A 54 -18.40 5.50 -5.71
N TYR A 55 -17.19 5.02 -5.98
CA TYR A 55 -16.39 5.47 -7.13
C TYR A 55 -16.33 4.46 -8.28
N ALA A 56 -17.07 3.35 -8.16
CA ALA A 56 -16.98 2.15 -8.99
C ALA A 56 -15.57 1.53 -8.95
N ALA A 57 -15.49 0.19 -8.85
CA ALA A 57 -14.31 -0.60 -8.50
C ALA A 57 -13.06 -0.54 -9.44
N ASN A 58 -12.92 0.50 -10.27
CA ASN A 58 -11.94 0.61 -11.34
C ASN A 58 -10.81 1.61 -11.05
N LEU A 59 -10.89 2.42 -9.99
CA LEU A 59 -9.76 3.28 -9.60
C LEU A 59 -8.69 2.47 -8.86
N PRO A 60 -7.42 2.52 -9.30
CA PRO A 60 -6.33 1.92 -8.54
C PRO A 60 -6.15 2.67 -7.21
N VAL A 61 -6.07 1.90 -6.12
CA VAL A 61 -5.79 2.42 -4.77
C VAL A 61 -4.38 2.02 -4.41
N TYR A 62 -3.52 3.01 -4.22
CA TYR A 62 -2.15 2.86 -3.73
C TYR A 62 -2.11 3.14 -2.24
N ALA A 63 -1.29 2.41 -1.47
CA ALA A 63 -1.12 2.64 -0.06
C ALA A 63 0.33 2.45 0.42
N SER A 64 0.63 2.98 1.60
CA SER A 64 1.88 2.65 2.29
C SER A 64 1.78 1.29 3.00
N HIS A 65 2.92 0.73 3.42
CA HIS A 65 3.00 -0.52 4.18
C HIS A 65 2.13 -0.56 5.45
N HIS A 66 1.76 0.60 6.01
CA HIS A 66 0.89 0.71 7.19
C HIS A 66 -0.49 0.07 7.01
N ILE A 67 -0.96 -0.10 5.77
CA ILE A 67 -2.24 -0.75 5.46
C ILE A 67 -2.24 -2.24 5.84
N TYR A 68 -1.05 -2.83 6.06
CA TYR A 68 -0.85 -4.26 6.29
C TYR A 68 -0.13 -4.57 7.60
N GLN A 69 -0.71 -5.45 8.41
CA GLN A 69 -0.14 -5.87 9.70
C GLN A 69 0.65 -7.18 9.64
N GLY A 70 0.87 -7.74 8.44
CA GLY A 70 1.48 -9.06 8.27
C GLY A 70 0.44 -10.19 8.15
N PRO A 71 0.89 -11.42 7.85
CA PRO A 71 0.00 -12.55 7.61
C PRO A 71 -0.86 -12.84 8.84
N THR A 72 -2.17 -12.94 8.65
CA THR A 72 -3.10 -13.37 9.70
C THR A 72 -3.89 -14.59 9.23
N THR A 73 -4.50 -15.31 10.17
CA THR A 73 -5.44 -16.40 9.85
C THR A 73 -6.81 -15.90 9.43
N SER A 74 -7.04 -14.58 9.46
CA SER A 74 -8.33 -13.96 9.20
C SER A 74 -8.53 -13.67 7.71
N ASN A 75 -9.77 -13.77 7.25
CA ASN A 75 -10.20 -13.36 5.92
C ASN A 75 -10.47 -11.84 5.80
N ARG A 76 -10.22 -11.05 6.87
CA ARG A 76 -10.47 -9.60 6.93
C ARG A 76 -9.76 -8.79 5.85
N ASP A 77 -8.64 -9.29 5.34
CA ASP A 77 -7.89 -8.59 4.29
C ASP A 77 -8.60 -8.62 2.92
N ARG A 78 -9.73 -9.32 2.79
CA ARG A 78 -10.62 -9.21 1.62
C ARG A 78 -11.22 -7.81 1.46
N ASP A 79 -11.37 -7.05 2.53
CA ASP A 79 -11.85 -5.66 2.46
C ASP A 79 -10.82 -4.72 1.83
N LEU A 80 -9.56 -5.17 1.68
CA LEU A 80 -8.47 -4.44 1.04
C LEU A 80 -8.21 -4.93 -0.39
N GLU A 81 -9.12 -5.70 -1.00
CA GLU A 81 -8.93 -6.32 -2.31
C GLU A 81 -8.49 -5.30 -3.38
N LYS A 82 -7.55 -5.70 -4.23
CA LYS A 82 -6.91 -4.91 -5.29
C LYS A 82 -6.04 -3.73 -4.84
N VAL A 83 -6.03 -3.36 -3.54
CA VAL A 83 -5.12 -2.31 -3.05
C VAL A 83 -3.69 -2.71 -3.34
N ILE A 84 -2.95 -1.79 -3.97
CA ILE A 84 -1.54 -1.90 -4.27
C ILE A 84 -0.78 -1.14 -3.18
N PHE A 85 0.26 -1.71 -2.61
CA PHE A 85 0.99 -1.04 -1.52
C PHE A 85 2.46 -1.43 -1.49
N THR A 86 3.27 -0.59 -0.85
CA THR A 86 4.69 -0.91 -0.66
C THR A 86 4.87 -1.89 0.49
N GLU A 87 5.73 -2.89 0.34
CA GLU A 87 6.12 -3.78 1.44
C GLU A 87 7.57 -4.27 1.31
N LEU A 88 8.15 -4.70 2.43
CA LEU A 88 9.48 -5.27 2.47
C LEU A 88 9.51 -6.66 1.78
N PRO A 89 10.53 -6.96 0.95
CA PRO A 89 10.77 -8.31 0.42
C PRO A 89 10.76 -9.38 1.51
N TRP A 90 11.19 -9.05 2.73
CA TRP A 90 11.12 -9.89 3.92
C TRP A 90 9.75 -10.55 4.15
N LEU A 91 8.66 -9.82 3.92
CA LEU A 91 7.30 -10.32 4.11
C LEU A 91 6.74 -11.01 2.87
N LEU A 92 7.23 -10.66 1.68
CA LEU A 92 6.77 -11.19 0.40
C LEU A 92 7.48 -12.51 0.06
N ASP A 93 8.81 -12.50 0.09
CA ASP A 93 9.68 -13.60 -0.37
C ASP A 93 10.00 -14.62 0.73
N LYS A 94 9.83 -14.22 2.00
CA LYS A 94 10.07 -15.06 3.18
C LYS A 94 11.44 -15.76 3.16
N PRO A 95 12.55 -15.00 3.17
CA PRO A 95 13.89 -15.55 2.99
C PRO A 95 14.25 -16.56 4.10
N SER A 96 15.15 -17.50 3.83
CA SER A 96 15.51 -18.57 4.78
C SER A 96 15.96 -18.07 6.17
N ILE A 97 16.61 -16.90 6.23
CA ILE A 97 16.99 -16.26 7.49
C ILE A 97 15.78 -15.88 8.35
N GLN A 98 14.65 -15.53 7.74
CA GLN A 98 13.40 -15.27 8.46
C GLN A 98 12.96 -16.54 9.20
N GLN A 99 13.03 -17.71 8.57
CA GLN A 99 12.66 -18.99 9.21
C GLN A 99 13.59 -19.31 10.39
N LYS A 100 14.90 -19.06 10.25
CA LYS A 100 15.87 -19.24 11.36
C LYS A 100 15.57 -18.32 12.56
N ILE A 101 15.25 -17.05 12.30
CA ILE A 101 14.81 -16.12 13.36
C ILE A 101 13.48 -16.58 13.95
N SER A 102 12.58 -17.12 13.12
CA SER A 102 11.27 -17.64 13.54
C SER A 102 11.35 -18.75 14.57
N ALA A 103 12.29 -19.67 14.38
CA ALA A 103 12.50 -20.79 15.29
C ALA A 103 13.04 -20.34 16.66
N LYS A 104 13.79 -19.23 16.71
CA LYS A 104 14.42 -18.72 17.94
C LYS A 104 13.59 -17.68 18.68
N TRP A 105 12.77 -16.91 17.96
CA TRP A 105 11.91 -15.86 18.53
C TRP A 105 10.46 -16.03 18.07
N PRO A 106 9.66 -16.83 18.79
CA PRO A 106 8.24 -17.06 18.44
C PRO A 106 7.42 -15.77 18.40
N GLU A 107 7.67 -14.83 19.32
CA GLU A 107 6.94 -13.55 19.45
C GLU A 107 7.33 -12.48 18.41
N ARG A 108 8.27 -12.78 17.51
CA ARG A 108 8.80 -11.80 16.54
C ARG A 108 7.75 -11.18 15.62
N MET A 109 6.57 -11.78 15.46
CA MET A 109 5.58 -11.38 14.45
C MET A 109 5.23 -9.89 14.59
N ARG A 110 5.14 -9.39 15.83
CA ARG A 110 4.91 -7.97 16.12
C ARG A 110 6.05 -7.05 15.66
N TYR A 111 7.27 -7.57 15.57
CA TYR A 111 8.50 -6.83 15.28
C TYR A 111 9.19 -7.30 13.99
N THR A 112 8.48 -8.04 13.14
CA THR A 112 9.08 -8.73 11.98
C THR A 112 9.83 -7.79 11.04
N ARG A 113 9.33 -6.56 10.85
CA ARG A 113 9.99 -5.50 10.06
C ARG A 113 11.26 -4.95 10.75
N LEU A 114 11.28 -4.88 12.08
CA LEU A 114 12.49 -4.51 12.84
C LEU A 114 13.56 -5.60 12.76
N PHE A 115 13.17 -6.88 12.74
CA PHE A 115 14.12 -7.97 12.47
C PHE A 115 14.73 -7.85 11.07
N ALA A 116 13.91 -7.56 10.06
CA ALA A 116 14.40 -7.31 8.70
C ALA A 116 15.42 -6.15 8.67
N LEU A 117 15.09 -5.04 9.34
CA LEU A 117 15.98 -3.89 9.49
C LEU A 117 17.29 -4.28 10.20
N GLY A 118 17.24 -5.06 11.27
CA GLY A 118 18.43 -5.53 11.98
C GLY A 118 19.32 -6.43 11.13
N VAL A 119 18.72 -7.33 10.34
CA VAL A 119 19.46 -8.17 9.37
C VAL A 119 20.20 -7.31 8.35
N ASP A 120 19.53 -6.30 7.80
CA ASP A 120 20.16 -5.42 6.81
C ASP A 120 21.18 -4.48 7.43
N ALA A 121 20.94 -3.95 8.64
CA ALA A 121 21.91 -3.15 9.37
C ALA A 121 23.22 -3.92 9.59
N TYR A 122 23.12 -5.19 10.03
CA TYR A 122 24.28 -6.07 10.19
C TYR A 122 25.02 -6.32 8.86
N ARG A 123 24.28 -6.48 7.76
CA ARG A 123 24.87 -6.68 6.42
C ARG A 123 25.48 -5.41 5.83
N LEU A 124 24.92 -4.25 6.14
CA LEU A 124 25.36 -2.97 5.62
C LEU A 124 26.62 -2.45 6.32
N PHE A 125 26.75 -2.69 7.63
CA PHE A 125 27.88 -2.21 8.44
C PHE A 125 29.26 -2.37 7.78
N PRO A 126 29.68 -3.56 7.31
CA PRO A 126 31.00 -3.73 6.67
C PRO A 126 31.14 -3.07 5.30
N ARG A 127 30.04 -2.58 4.71
CA ARG A 127 29.99 -2.00 3.35
C ARG A 127 29.79 -0.49 3.35
N LEU A 128 29.70 0.16 4.50
CA LEU A 128 29.36 1.58 4.59
C LEU A 128 30.35 2.47 3.83
N GLU A 129 31.66 2.25 4.00
CA GLU A 129 32.67 3.05 3.29
C GLU A 129 32.60 2.87 1.78
N GLN A 130 32.36 1.65 1.29
CA GLN A 130 32.16 1.38 -0.14
C GLN A 130 30.89 2.09 -0.67
N LEU A 131 29.78 1.99 0.05
CA LEU A 131 28.51 2.63 -0.34
C LEU A 131 28.60 4.17 -0.32
N ARG A 132 29.45 4.74 0.55
CA ARG A 132 29.72 6.19 0.59
C ARG A 132 30.62 6.62 -0.56
N ALA A 133 31.62 5.81 -0.92
CA ALA A 133 32.53 6.10 -2.01
C ALA A 133 31.85 6.01 -3.39
N TYR A 134 30.90 5.08 -3.55
CA TYR A 134 30.20 4.84 -4.81
C TYR A 134 28.69 5.01 -4.62
N THR A 135 28.19 6.22 -4.88
CA THR A 135 26.76 6.52 -4.68
C THR A 135 25.84 5.67 -5.54
N ASP A 136 26.30 5.11 -6.66
CA ASP A 136 25.49 4.22 -7.51
C ASP A 136 25.49 2.76 -7.02
N SER A 137 26.27 2.44 -5.99
CA SER A 137 26.32 1.10 -5.41
C SER A 137 25.01 0.79 -4.68
N ARG A 138 24.51 -0.44 -4.89
CA ARG A 138 23.30 -0.96 -4.27
C ARG A 138 23.59 -2.26 -3.55
N VAL A 139 22.92 -2.47 -2.43
CA VAL A 139 22.92 -3.75 -1.69
C VAL A 139 21.53 -4.34 -1.73
N HIS A 140 21.44 -5.59 -2.19
CA HIS A 140 20.22 -6.37 -2.11
C HIS A 140 19.98 -6.80 -0.66
N GLY A 141 19.15 -6.03 0.04
CA GLY A 141 18.72 -6.29 1.41
C GLY A 141 17.43 -7.13 1.47
N VAL A 142 17.06 -7.55 2.67
CA VAL A 142 15.74 -8.15 2.91
C VAL A 142 14.65 -7.09 3.09
N THR A 143 15.02 -5.83 3.30
CA THR A 143 14.11 -4.68 3.35
C THR A 143 13.91 -4.02 1.98
N GLY A 144 14.75 -4.33 0.98
CA GLY A 144 14.66 -3.77 -0.36
C GLY A 144 16.03 -3.59 -1.01
N GLN A 145 16.09 -2.78 -2.06
CA GLN A 145 17.36 -2.29 -2.60
C GLN A 145 17.87 -1.14 -1.74
N LEU A 146 19.04 -1.30 -1.13
CA LEU A 146 19.63 -0.33 -0.20
C LEU A 146 20.73 0.47 -0.89
N GLN A 147 20.73 1.78 -0.70
CA GLN A 147 21.72 2.71 -1.26
C GLN A 147 22.03 3.80 -0.24
N ILE A 148 23.21 4.42 -0.33
CA ILE A 148 23.52 5.65 0.38
C ILE A 148 23.38 6.83 -0.57
N ASN A 149 22.52 7.78 -0.23
CA ASN A 149 22.37 9.00 -1.02
C ASN A 149 23.51 10.00 -0.75
N ARG A 150 23.53 11.11 -1.51
CA ARG A 150 24.57 12.15 -1.40
C ARG A 150 24.66 12.80 -0.01
N GLN A 151 23.61 12.71 0.80
CA GLN A 151 23.57 13.20 2.18
C GLN A 151 24.04 12.17 3.21
N GLY A 152 24.57 11.02 2.77
CA GLY A 152 25.02 9.94 3.65
C GLY A 152 23.87 9.16 4.30
N ARG A 153 22.64 9.30 3.81
CA ARG A 153 21.47 8.59 4.35
C ARG A 153 21.25 7.28 3.60
N ILE A 154 20.94 6.23 4.35
CA ILE A 154 20.46 4.97 3.79
C ILE A 154 19.05 5.21 3.25
N VAL A 155 18.87 4.99 1.96
CA VAL A 155 17.58 4.98 1.27
C VAL A 155 17.31 3.57 0.78
N PHE A 156 16.03 3.23 0.67
CA PHE A 156 15.63 1.91 0.22
C PHE A 156 14.48 1.98 -0.78
N GLN A 157 14.53 1.11 -1.80
CA GLN A 157 13.44 0.89 -2.73
C GLN A 157 12.68 -0.37 -2.31
N ASN A 158 11.44 -0.18 -1.85
CA ASN A 158 10.53 -1.25 -1.45
C ASN A 158 9.94 -1.97 -2.67
N SER A 159 9.49 -3.20 -2.43
CA SER A 159 8.71 -3.94 -3.41
C SER A 159 7.25 -3.49 -3.36
N TRP A 160 6.57 -3.64 -4.51
CA TRP A 160 5.12 -3.48 -4.56
C TRP A 160 4.43 -4.81 -4.28
N ALA A 161 3.32 -4.72 -3.57
CA ALA A 161 2.46 -5.84 -3.22
C ALA A 161 1.00 -5.49 -3.53
N GLN A 162 0.17 -6.51 -3.70
CA GLN A 162 -1.25 -6.37 -3.94
C GLN A 162 -2.06 -7.36 -3.12
N PHE A 163 -3.22 -6.93 -2.63
CA PHE A 163 -4.21 -7.83 -2.05
C PHE A 163 -5.00 -8.55 -3.15
N ILE A 164 -4.90 -9.88 -3.20
CA ILE A 164 -5.65 -10.75 -4.11
C ILE A 164 -6.29 -11.87 -3.30
N LYS A 165 -7.63 -11.96 -3.35
CA LYS A 165 -8.45 -12.90 -2.58
C LYS A 165 -8.15 -12.85 -1.08
N GLY A 166 -7.91 -11.65 -0.56
CA GLY A 166 -7.52 -11.42 0.85
C GLY A 166 -6.14 -11.94 1.23
N LYS A 167 -5.25 -12.20 0.26
CA LYS A 167 -3.84 -12.53 0.49
C LYS A 167 -2.95 -11.49 -0.14
N VAL A 168 -1.80 -11.25 0.48
CA VAL A 168 -0.77 -10.37 -0.09
C VAL A 168 0.10 -11.19 -1.06
N VAL A 169 0.24 -10.70 -2.27
CA VAL A 169 1.15 -11.22 -3.30
C VAL A 169 2.02 -10.09 -3.86
N PRO A 170 3.20 -10.37 -4.43
CA PRO A 170 3.95 -9.37 -5.19
C PRO A 170 3.06 -8.76 -6.29
N ALA A 171 3.12 -7.43 -6.43
CA ALA A 171 2.34 -6.73 -7.45
C ALA A 171 2.91 -6.99 -8.86
N PRO A 172 2.12 -6.77 -9.93
CA PRO A 172 2.61 -6.92 -11.30
C PRO A 172 3.81 -6.03 -11.62
N ARG A 173 4.77 -6.56 -12.39
CA ARG A 173 6.05 -5.90 -12.72
C ARG A 173 5.97 -4.54 -13.43
N TYR A 174 4.84 -4.15 -14.03
CA TYR A 174 4.73 -2.85 -14.69
C TYR A 174 4.75 -1.66 -13.70
N LEU A 175 4.59 -1.91 -12.40
CA LEU A 175 4.72 -0.91 -11.33
C LEU A 175 6.18 -0.69 -10.89
N GLU A 176 7.12 -1.49 -11.40
CA GLU A 176 8.55 -1.42 -11.05
C GLU A 176 9.38 -0.65 -12.09
N GLN A 177 8.76 -0.10 -13.13
CA GLN A 177 9.45 0.70 -14.14
C GLN A 177 9.53 2.18 -13.69
N PRO A 178 10.72 2.81 -13.77
CA PRO A 178 10.93 4.21 -13.40
C PRO A 178 10.26 5.20 -14.36
#